data_AF-A0A2R5FST1-F1
#
_entry.id   AF-A0A2R5FST1-F1
#
_cell.length_a   1.000
_cell.length_b   1.000
_cell.length_c   1.000
_cell.angle_alpha   90.00
_cell.angle_beta   90.00
_cell.angle_gamma   90.00
#
_symmetry.space_group_name_H-M   'P 1'
#
loop_
_entity.id
_entity.type
_entity.pdbx_description
1 polymer ?
#
loop_
_entity_poly.entity_id
_entity_poly.type
_entity_poly.pdbx_seq_one_letter_code
_entity_poly.pdbx_strand_id
1 'polypeptide(L)'
;MNQQFSIPTALCLPLPDIEALIQGRTIAALPRMFIRPGQRFALYTTDSSASIKVWAKCEFCQILDETKPLDILSKLTIWTPKVLKEILQKQQYLFLAYLRVYQLSQLQEISVNPNIQEKLGKFVSLPNSLTVSEVNPVINDRTFAQRKHQLEKLEPPLHPELEELQSAIAFLTISQPAAKQLDDDIKVFLGWSNDLLIKQPDPDLAWINDITKLGDRSIEQDEGKSNYQAGTDFEIIARRSLDFLGFKVEENYKGGAGGLDLFCSQPYPLVCECKAGKSIPDRAVEELDRIGRRHLKENYLQAVRLIIGPGKPTKNLKESAEISKISIINVMTLQKLVELKAKYPGAINLVELKQYLEPGQIDYKIGEYIDKAEGEIKLRSHIIQLVKNYLENSGIKSAGVEALHGAYFGSHPPQPIKTAEMHEILIELSSPLTGYLGRIKGSDWNSDRFYFLRDLPTN
;
A
#
# COMPACT_ATOMS: atom_id res chain seq x y z
N MET A 1 31.84 -4.12 15.76
CA MET A 1 32.99 -4.11 14.83
C MET A 1 32.58 -4.87 13.59
N ASN A 2 32.46 -4.20 12.43
CA ASN A 2 32.10 -4.87 11.18
C ASN A 2 33.32 -5.61 10.64
N GLN A 3 33.33 -6.94 10.78
CA GLN A 3 34.39 -7.76 10.21
C GLN A 3 34.36 -7.64 8.68
N GLN A 4 35.49 -7.26 8.09
CA GLN A 4 35.66 -7.18 6.65
C GLN A 4 36.30 -8.46 6.12
N PHE A 5 35.89 -8.90 4.95
CA PHE A 5 36.40 -10.08 4.27
C PHE A 5 36.90 -9.72 2.88
N SER A 6 38.00 -10.35 2.44
CA SER A 6 38.49 -10.25 1.07
C SER A 6 37.99 -11.44 0.25
N ILE A 7 37.34 -11.15 -0.87
CA ILE A 7 36.78 -12.16 -1.78
C ILE A 7 37.49 -12.07 -3.14
N PRO A 8 38.29 -13.08 -3.54
CA PRO A 8 39.01 -13.07 -4.82
C PRO A 8 38.27 -13.79 -5.96
N THR A 9 37.11 -14.38 -5.70
CA THR A 9 36.39 -15.21 -6.68
C THR A 9 34.90 -14.86 -6.77
N ALA A 10 34.31 -15.12 -7.92
CA ALA A 10 32.87 -15.00 -8.15
C ALA A 10 32.30 -16.31 -8.70
N LEU A 11 31.10 -16.67 -8.24
CA LEU A 11 30.30 -17.75 -8.82
C LEU A 11 29.47 -17.18 -9.98
N CYS A 12 29.65 -17.77 -11.17
CA CYS A 12 28.86 -17.39 -12.33
C CYS A 12 27.52 -18.13 -12.34
N LEU A 13 26.41 -17.41 -12.38
CA LEU A 13 25.05 -17.94 -12.39
C LEU A 13 24.22 -17.30 -13.52
N PRO A 14 23.13 -17.96 -13.98
CA PRO A 14 22.16 -17.33 -14.87
C PRO A 14 21.60 -16.03 -14.28
N LEU A 15 21.27 -15.05 -15.14
CA LEU A 15 20.67 -13.78 -14.70
C LEU A 15 19.40 -13.99 -13.83
N PRO A 16 18.43 -14.86 -14.22
CA PRO A 16 17.23 -15.06 -13.42
C PRO A 16 17.52 -15.56 -11.99
N ASP A 17 18.54 -16.40 -11.83
CA ASP A 17 18.96 -16.91 -10.53
C ASP A 17 19.53 -15.79 -9.65
N ILE A 18 20.35 -14.92 -10.22
CA ILE A 18 20.93 -13.76 -9.50
C ILE A 18 19.84 -12.77 -9.12
N GLU A 19 18.93 -12.45 -10.03
CA GLU A 19 17.81 -11.54 -9.73
C GLU A 19 16.92 -12.09 -8.62
N ALA A 20 16.61 -13.38 -8.66
CA ALA A 20 15.83 -14.02 -7.60
C ALA A 20 16.56 -14.00 -6.25
N LEU A 21 17.88 -14.18 -6.23
CA LEU A 21 18.70 -14.07 -5.02
C LEU A 21 18.75 -12.63 -4.49
N ILE A 22 18.91 -11.62 -5.38
CA ILE A 22 18.92 -10.19 -5.02
C ILE A 22 17.57 -9.72 -4.48
N GLN A 23 16.48 -10.23 -5.04
CA GLN A 23 15.11 -9.91 -4.62
C GLN A 23 14.68 -10.70 -3.37
N GLY A 24 15.51 -11.64 -2.89
CA GLY A 24 15.17 -12.53 -1.79
C GLY A 24 14.04 -13.51 -2.12
N ARG A 25 13.78 -13.81 -3.40
CA ARG A 25 12.78 -14.83 -3.84
C ARG A 25 13.28 -16.26 -3.63
N THR A 26 14.59 -16.47 -3.61
CA THR A 26 15.20 -17.76 -3.26
C THR A 26 16.45 -17.55 -2.41
N ILE A 27 16.86 -18.59 -1.70
CA ILE A 27 18.21 -18.67 -1.10
C ILE A 27 19.06 -19.76 -1.77
N ALA A 28 18.50 -20.48 -2.74
CA ALA A 28 19.14 -21.60 -3.38
C ALA A 28 19.85 -21.18 -4.68
N ALA A 29 20.98 -21.82 -4.98
CA ALA A 29 21.68 -21.75 -6.26
C ALA A 29 22.07 -23.17 -6.72
N LEU A 30 22.21 -23.37 -8.03
CA LEU A 30 22.65 -24.62 -8.65
C LEU A 30 24.05 -24.49 -9.28
N PRO A 31 25.13 -24.52 -8.48
CA PRO A 31 26.49 -24.63 -9.03
C PRO A 31 26.74 -25.98 -9.72
N ARG A 32 27.78 -26.04 -10.56
CA ARG A 32 28.27 -27.28 -11.18
C ARG A 32 29.21 -28.09 -10.27
N MET A 33 29.42 -27.62 -9.05
CA MET A 33 30.30 -28.25 -8.07
C MET A 33 29.80 -28.01 -6.67
N PHE A 34 30.17 -28.92 -5.77
CA PHE A 34 29.92 -28.75 -4.34
C PHE A 34 30.66 -27.52 -3.81
N ILE A 35 29.92 -26.64 -3.12
CA ILE A 35 30.50 -25.45 -2.47
C ILE A 35 30.62 -25.72 -0.99
N ARG A 36 31.80 -25.49 -0.42
CA ARG A 36 32.04 -25.75 1.01
C ARG A 36 31.26 -24.74 1.87
N PRO A 37 30.57 -25.17 2.93
CA PRO A 37 30.00 -24.25 3.91
C PRO A 37 31.07 -23.29 4.46
N GLY A 38 30.70 -22.02 4.63
CA GLY A 38 31.60 -20.93 5.01
C GLY A 38 32.34 -20.26 3.86
N GLN A 39 32.37 -20.85 2.65
CA GLN A 39 33.00 -20.25 1.49
C GLN A 39 32.27 -18.96 1.07
N ARG A 40 33.04 -17.90 0.81
CA ARG A 40 32.54 -16.58 0.42
C ARG A 40 32.97 -16.23 -0.99
N PHE A 41 32.06 -15.68 -1.77
CA PHE A 41 32.27 -15.36 -3.18
C PHE A 41 31.30 -14.29 -3.65
N ALA A 42 31.67 -13.57 -4.72
CA ALA A 42 30.76 -12.65 -5.37
C ALA A 42 29.78 -13.40 -6.31
N LEU A 43 28.63 -12.81 -6.64
CA LEU A 43 27.72 -13.37 -7.65
C LEU A 43 27.84 -12.58 -8.95
N TYR A 44 27.99 -13.30 -10.05
CA TYR A 44 28.34 -12.72 -11.35
C TYR A 44 27.44 -13.27 -12.47
N THR A 45 26.81 -12.38 -13.23
CA THR A 45 25.89 -12.74 -14.33
C THR A 45 26.63 -12.97 -15.64
N THR A 46 26.00 -13.66 -16.58
CA THR A 46 26.52 -13.95 -17.92
C THR A 46 26.32 -12.84 -18.96
N ASP A 47 25.67 -11.72 -18.61
CA ASP A 47 25.36 -10.64 -19.56
C ASP A 47 26.52 -9.66 -19.81
N SER A 48 26.46 -9.01 -20.98
CA SER A 48 27.48 -8.14 -21.59
C SER A 48 27.79 -6.83 -20.85
N SER A 49 27.18 -6.57 -19.69
CA SER A 49 27.51 -5.45 -18.80
C SER A 49 27.47 -5.91 -17.34
N ALA A 50 28.51 -6.64 -16.92
CA ALA A 50 28.48 -7.34 -15.64
C ALA A 50 28.98 -6.44 -14.49
N SER A 51 28.06 -5.71 -13.87
CA SER A 51 28.29 -5.11 -12.54
C SER A 51 28.02 -6.15 -11.45
N ILE A 52 28.93 -6.34 -10.50
CA ILE A 52 28.65 -7.13 -9.29
C ILE A 52 27.90 -6.24 -8.30
N LYS A 53 26.70 -6.71 -7.90
CA LYS A 53 25.81 -6.02 -6.96
C LYS A 53 25.78 -6.66 -5.58
N VAL A 54 26.09 -7.96 -5.51
CA VAL A 54 25.94 -8.77 -4.30
C VAL A 54 27.06 -9.79 -4.17
N TRP A 55 27.27 -10.23 -2.93
CA TRP A 55 28.13 -11.35 -2.60
C TRP A 55 27.39 -12.35 -1.72
N ALA A 56 27.89 -13.58 -1.66
CA ALA A 56 27.26 -14.66 -0.93
C ALA A 56 28.25 -15.41 -0.04
N LYS A 57 27.75 -15.89 1.09
CA LYS A 57 28.36 -16.93 1.91
C LYS A 57 27.54 -18.22 1.75
N CYS A 58 28.20 -19.31 1.41
CA CYS A 58 27.55 -20.62 1.36
C CYS A 58 27.33 -21.12 2.79
N GLU A 59 26.08 -21.26 3.22
CA GLU A 59 25.73 -21.75 4.56
C GLU A 59 25.51 -23.25 4.60
N PHE A 60 25.20 -23.85 3.46
CA PHE A 60 25.06 -25.29 3.28
C PHE A 60 25.11 -25.63 1.79
N CYS A 61 25.51 -26.84 1.45
CA CYS A 61 25.39 -27.37 0.10
C CYS A 61 25.03 -28.84 0.20
N GLN A 62 23.97 -29.25 -0.50
CA GLN A 62 23.51 -30.63 -0.53
C GLN A 62 23.61 -31.21 -1.94
N ILE A 63 23.85 -32.51 -2.01
CA ILE A 63 23.84 -33.27 -3.25
C ILE A 63 22.48 -33.96 -3.32
N LEU A 64 21.72 -33.69 -4.38
CA LEU A 64 20.41 -34.29 -4.62
C LEU A 64 20.48 -35.16 -5.87
N ASP A 65 19.81 -36.30 -5.82
CA ASP A 65 19.64 -37.21 -6.94
C ASP A 65 18.18 -37.24 -7.41
N GLU A 66 17.86 -38.13 -8.34
CA GLU A 66 16.51 -38.33 -8.87
C GLU A 66 15.49 -38.88 -7.86
N THR A 67 15.92 -39.38 -6.70
CA THR A 67 15.02 -39.93 -5.67
C THR A 67 14.29 -38.85 -4.88
N LYS A 68 14.73 -37.59 -5.00
CA LYS A 68 14.17 -36.46 -4.25
C LYS A 68 12.90 -35.91 -4.91
N PRO A 69 11.90 -35.47 -4.13
CA PRO A 69 10.63 -34.98 -4.67
C PRO A 69 10.82 -33.61 -5.35
N LEU A 70 11.07 -33.63 -6.67
CA LEU A 70 11.33 -32.44 -7.47
C LEU A 70 10.16 -31.44 -7.47
N ASP A 71 8.92 -31.92 -7.35
CA ASP A 71 7.73 -31.05 -7.28
C ASP A 71 7.70 -30.20 -6.01
N ILE A 72 8.23 -30.72 -4.89
CA ILE A 72 8.37 -29.94 -3.66
C ILE A 72 9.54 -28.97 -3.80
N LEU A 73 10.65 -29.44 -4.34
CA LEU A 73 11.82 -28.59 -4.56
C LEU A 73 11.52 -27.41 -5.50
N SER A 74 10.69 -27.61 -6.53
CA SER A 74 10.28 -26.53 -7.42
C SER A 74 9.39 -25.49 -6.76
N LYS A 75 8.69 -25.84 -5.68
CA LYS A 75 7.89 -24.87 -4.89
C LYS A 75 8.75 -24.06 -3.92
N LEU A 76 9.95 -24.56 -3.59
CA LEU A 76 10.89 -23.91 -2.67
C LEU A 76 12.02 -23.16 -3.37
N THR A 77 12.04 -23.22 -4.70
CA THR A 77 13.08 -22.63 -5.55
C THR A 77 12.44 -21.99 -6.77
N ILE A 78 13.25 -21.36 -7.62
CA ILE A 78 12.75 -20.72 -8.84
C ILE A 78 12.65 -21.68 -10.05
N TRP A 79 13.12 -22.91 -9.91
CA TRP A 79 13.22 -23.84 -11.04
C TRP A 79 12.01 -24.75 -11.11
N THR A 80 11.48 -24.95 -12.31
CA THR A 80 10.37 -25.89 -12.53
C THR A 80 10.83 -27.35 -12.41
N PRO A 81 9.91 -28.31 -12.14
CA PRO A 81 10.26 -29.73 -12.11
C PRO A 81 10.94 -30.21 -13.40
N LYS A 82 10.52 -29.67 -14.55
CA LYS A 82 11.10 -29.96 -15.87
C LYS A 82 12.58 -29.56 -15.93
N VAL A 83 12.91 -28.33 -15.51
CA VAL A 83 14.29 -27.83 -15.52
C VAL A 83 15.18 -28.66 -14.59
N LEU A 84 14.71 -28.96 -13.38
CA LEU A 84 15.45 -29.79 -12.42
C LEU A 84 15.73 -31.19 -12.97
N LYS A 85 14.74 -31.81 -13.62
CA LYS A 85 14.88 -33.13 -14.25
C LYS A 85 15.87 -33.14 -15.41
N GLU A 86 15.85 -32.10 -16.26
CA GLU A 86 16.80 -31.97 -17.37
C GLU A 86 18.25 -31.81 -16.88
N ILE A 87 18.47 -31.12 -15.76
CA ILE A 87 19.81 -30.99 -15.17
C ILE A 87 20.26 -32.34 -14.59
N LEU A 88 19.39 -33.05 -13.86
CA LEU A 88 19.68 -34.38 -13.32
C LEU A 88 20.03 -35.39 -14.41
N GLN A 89 19.31 -35.39 -15.53
CA GLN A 89 19.63 -36.27 -16.67
C GLN A 89 21.02 -36.02 -17.25
N LYS A 90 21.51 -34.78 -17.20
CA LYS A 90 22.84 -34.41 -17.73
C LYS A 90 23.97 -34.63 -16.74
N GLN A 91 23.72 -34.47 -15.43
CA GLN A 91 24.76 -34.41 -14.40
C GLN A 91 24.66 -35.48 -13.32
N GLN A 92 23.63 -36.35 -13.36
CA GLN A 92 23.25 -37.37 -12.37
C GLN A 92 22.85 -36.81 -10.99
N TYR A 93 23.41 -35.67 -10.58
CA TYR A 93 23.15 -35.03 -9.30
C TYR A 93 22.99 -33.51 -9.47
N LEU A 94 22.27 -32.89 -8.53
CA LEU A 94 22.21 -31.45 -8.33
C LEU A 94 23.05 -31.07 -7.12
N PHE A 95 23.94 -30.10 -7.27
CA PHE A 95 24.51 -29.40 -6.13
C PHE A 95 23.59 -28.24 -5.79
N LEU A 96 22.83 -28.35 -4.70
CA LEU A 96 21.95 -27.28 -4.24
C LEU A 96 22.66 -26.51 -3.11
N ALA A 97 23.15 -25.31 -3.41
CA ALA A 97 23.83 -24.45 -2.45
C ALA A 97 22.85 -23.46 -1.81
N TYR A 98 22.90 -23.32 -0.50
CA TYR A 98 22.11 -22.35 0.26
C TYR A 98 22.98 -21.14 0.56
N LEU A 99 22.62 -20.01 -0.02
CA LEU A 99 23.43 -18.81 -0.06
C LEU A 99 22.84 -17.73 0.84
N ARG A 100 23.62 -17.31 1.83
CA ARG A 100 23.36 -16.07 2.57
C ARG A 100 23.89 -14.92 1.73
N VAL A 101 23.00 -14.14 1.14
CA VAL A 101 23.33 -13.08 0.16
C VAL A 101 23.33 -11.71 0.84
N TYR A 102 24.29 -10.88 0.46
CA TYR A 102 24.51 -9.55 0.99
C TYR A 102 24.69 -8.53 -0.14
N GLN A 103 24.14 -7.34 0.04
CA GLN A 103 24.31 -6.23 -0.89
C GLN A 103 25.68 -5.58 -0.72
N LEU A 104 26.31 -5.23 -1.84
CA LEU A 104 27.51 -4.41 -1.85
C LEU A 104 27.12 -2.93 -1.70
N SER A 105 27.86 -2.21 -0.86
CA SER A 105 27.65 -0.76 -0.68
C SER A 105 27.99 0.06 -1.93
N GLN A 106 28.80 -0.49 -2.84
CA GLN A 106 29.16 0.11 -4.12
C GLN A 106 29.15 -0.96 -5.21
N LEU A 107 28.64 -0.61 -6.38
CA LEU A 107 28.65 -1.47 -7.57
C LEU A 107 30.08 -1.62 -8.06
N GLN A 108 30.52 -2.85 -8.31
CA GLN A 108 31.81 -3.11 -8.94
C GLN A 108 31.59 -3.44 -10.42
N GLU A 109 32.09 -2.58 -11.31
CA GLU A 109 32.20 -2.92 -12.73
C GLU A 109 33.35 -3.89 -12.96
N ILE A 110 33.10 -4.90 -13.81
CA ILE A 110 34.09 -5.90 -14.19
C ILE A 110 34.05 -6.08 -15.70
N SER A 111 35.24 -6.16 -16.31
CA SER A 111 35.39 -6.51 -17.72
C SER A 111 34.76 -7.88 -18.00
N VAL A 112 33.87 -7.94 -18.99
CA VAL A 112 33.16 -9.16 -19.37
C VAL A 112 34.16 -10.21 -19.86
N ASN A 113 34.08 -11.41 -19.30
CA ASN A 113 34.88 -12.53 -19.79
C ASN A 113 34.29 -13.02 -21.13
N PRO A 114 35.05 -13.07 -22.24
CA PRO A 114 34.50 -13.50 -23.54
C PRO A 114 33.98 -14.95 -23.54
N ASN A 115 34.44 -15.80 -22.61
CA ASN A 115 34.03 -17.21 -22.49
C ASN A 115 33.06 -17.45 -21.32
N ILE A 116 32.28 -16.43 -20.93
CA ILE A 116 31.43 -16.46 -19.73
C ILE A 116 30.42 -17.61 -19.72
N GLN A 117 29.90 -18.01 -20.89
CA GLN A 117 28.94 -19.11 -21.00
C GLN A 117 29.55 -20.46 -20.58
N GLU A 118 30.84 -20.69 -20.81
CA GLU A 118 31.54 -21.92 -20.38
C GLU A 118 31.78 -21.97 -18.86
N LYS A 119 31.65 -20.81 -18.21
CA LYS A 119 31.84 -20.62 -16.76
C LYS A 119 30.54 -20.72 -15.96
N LEU A 120 29.38 -20.91 -16.62
CA LEU A 120 28.10 -21.10 -15.94
C LEU A 120 28.17 -22.19 -14.86
N GLY A 121 27.82 -21.81 -13.63
CA GLY A 121 27.85 -22.64 -12.42
C GLY A 121 29.26 -22.92 -11.89
N LYS A 122 30.31 -22.23 -12.38
CA LYS A 122 31.70 -22.37 -11.94
C LYS A 122 32.21 -21.06 -11.36
N PHE A 123 33.32 -21.15 -10.62
CA PHE A 123 34.04 -19.98 -10.13
C PHE A 123 34.91 -19.34 -11.21
N VAL A 124 34.97 -18.01 -11.18
CA VAL A 124 35.91 -17.19 -11.94
C VAL A 124 36.72 -16.33 -10.97
N SER A 125 37.98 -16.08 -11.32
CA SER A 125 38.84 -15.15 -10.58
C SER A 125 38.40 -13.72 -10.85
N LEU A 126 38.34 -12.90 -9.81
CA LEU A 126 38.13 -11.47 -9.94
C LEU A 126 39.46 -10.77 -10.26
N PRO A 127 39.48 -9.73 -11.12
CA PRO A 127 40.71 -8.97 -11.39
C PRO A 127 41.31 -8.36 -10.13
N ASN A 128 40.44 -7.86 -9.24
CA ASN A 128 40.78 -7.35 -7.92
C ASN A 128 39.87 -8.03 -6.88
N SER A 129 40.42 -8.34 -5.70
CA SER A 129 39.60 -8.87 -4.60
C SER A 129 38.62 -7.83 -4.09
N LEU A 130 37.39 -8.24 -3.80
CA LEU A 130 36.37 -7.39 -3.21
C LEU A 130 36.46 -7.40 -1.69
N THR A 131 36.48 -6.21 -1.07
CA THR A 131 36.33 -6.07 0.38
C THR A 131 34.84 -5.98 0.71
N VAL A 132 34.34 -6.91 1.52
CA VAL A 132 32.92 -7.03 1.83
C VAL A 132 32.65 -7.11 3.34
N SER A 133 31.40 -6.88 3.75
CA SER A 133 30.95 -7.04 5.13
C SER A 133 29.54 -7.65 5.19
N GLU A 134 29.21 -8.28 6.31
CA GLU A 134 27.92 -8.96 6.54
C GLU A 134 26.79 -8.00 7.01
N VAL A 135 26.95 -6.69 6.79
CA VAL A 135 26.09 -5.63 7.35
C VAL A 135 24.74 -5.51 6.65
N ASN A 136 24.68 -5.81 5.34
CA ASN A 136 23.50 -5.60 4.51
C ASN A 136 23.00 -6.92 3.91
N PRO A 137 22.43 -7.84 4.72
CA PRO A 137 21.88 -9.07 4.18
C PRO A 137 20.61 -8.78 3.36
N VAL A 138 20.43 -9.49 2.25
CA VAL A 138 19.25 -9.32 1.37
C VAL A 138 17.95 -9.73 2.08
N ILE A 139 18.01 -10.74 2.94
CA ILE A 139 16.88 -11.16 3.80
C ILE A 139 17.35 -11.22 5.26
N ASN A 140 16.48 -11.05 6.25
CA ASN A 140 16.89 -11.11 7.66
C ASN A 140 17.26 -12.55 8.11
N ASP A 141 17.90 -12.67 9.29
CA ASP A 141 18.40 -13.97 9.80
C ASP A 141 17.27 -14.98 10.05
N ARG A 142 16.13 -14.51 10.56
CA ARG A 142 14.96 -15.35 10.84
C ARG A 142 14.41 -15.98 9.56
N THR A 143 14.20 -15.16 8.52
CA THR A 143 13.69 -15.60 7.22
C THR A 143 14.64 -16.58 6.56
N PHE A 144 15.95 -16.30 6.62
CA PHE A 144 16.95 -17.22 6.08
C PHE A 144 16.96 -18.56 6.81
N ALA A 145 16.93 -18.56 8.14
CA ALA A 145 16.87 -19.78 8.94
C ALA A 145 15.62 -20.61 8.62
N GLN A 146 14.46 -19.96 8.46
CA GLN A 146 13.21 -20.62 8.09
C GLN A 146 13.29 -21.24 6.70
N ARG A 147 13.75 -20.51 5.68
CA ARG A 147 13.87 -21.04 4.32
C ARG A 147 14.92 -22.14 4.19
N LYS A 148 16.03 -22.00 4.93
CA LYS A 148 17.03 -23.06 5.05
C LYS A 148 16.39 -24.32 5.62
N HIS A 149 15.64 -24.20 6.71
CA HIS A 149 14.92 -25.34 7.30
C HIS A 149 13.93 -25.98 6.32
N GLN A 150 13.12 -25.18 5.63
CA GLN A 150 12.18 -25.66 4.62
C GLN A 150 12.87 -26.43 3.49
N LEU A 151 14.00 -25.92 2.97
CA LEU A 151 14.78 -26.60 1.94
C LEU A 151 15.44 -27.89 2.46
N GLU A 152 15.93 -27.92 3.70
CA GLU A 152 16.51 -29.12 4.32
C GLU A 152 15.46 -30.20 4.59
N LYS A 153 14.26 -29.81 5.00
CA LYS A 153 13.15 -30.71 5.35
C LYS A 153 12.21 -31.00 4.18
N LEU A 154 12.34 -30.26 3.08
CA LEU A 154 11.40 -30.26 1.96
C LEU A 154 9.97 -29.98 2.45
N GLU A 155 9.83 -29.01 3.35
CA GLU A 155 8.55 -28.54 3.86
C GLU A 155 8.03 -27.39 3.00
N PRO A 156 6.75 -27.39 2.59
CA PRO A 156 6.19 -26.31 1.79
C PRO A 156 6.18 -24.97 2.56
N PRO A 157 6.12 -23.83 1.84
CA PRO A 157 5.89 -22.53 2.46
C PRO A 157 4.62 -22.52 3.30
N LEU A 158 4.58 -21.69 4.34
CA LEU A 158 3.37 -21.53 5.17
C LEU A 158 2.22 -20.87 4.39
N HIS A 159 2.56 -20.00 3.43
CA HIS A 159 1.62 -19.25 2.60
C HIS A 159 2.03 -19.30 1.12
N PRO A 160 1.96 -20.49 0.47
CA PRO A 160 2.50 -20.68 -0.88
C PRO A 160 1.82 -19.78 -1.93
N GLU A 161 0.53 -19.47 -1.76
CA GLU A 161 -0.22 -18.60 -2.66
C GLU A 161 0.26 -17.14 -2.60
N LEU A 162 0.68 -16.67 -1.41
CA LEU A 162 1.22 -15.32 -1.25
C LEU A 162 2.62 -15.19 -1.85
N GLU A 163 3.45 -16.24 -1.74
CA GLU A 163 4.77 -16.26 -2.38
C GLU A 163 4.65 -16.32 -3.92
N GLU A 164 3.67 -17.06 -4.43
CA GLU A 164 3.35 -17.10 -5.86
C GLU A 164 2.85 -15.74 -6.37
N LEU A 165 1.92 -15.10 -5.64
CA LEU A 165 1.44 -13.75 -5.96
C LEU A 165 2.58 -12.73 -5.94
N GLN A 166 3.42 -12.75 -4.91
CA GLN A 166 4.59 -11.88 -4.79
C GLN A 166 5.52 -12.05 -6.00
N SER A 167 5.78 -13.29 -6.39
CA SER A 167 6.60 -13.60 -7.57
C SER A 167 5.96 -13.10 -8.86
N ALA A 168 4.63 -13.24 -8.99
CA ALA A 168 3.89 -12.79 -10.15
C ALA A 168 3.85 -11.25 -10.27
N ILE A 169 3.79 -10.51 -9.17
CA ILE A 169 3.75 -9.03 -9.21
C ILE A 169 5.13 -8.38 -9.23
N ALA A 170 6.20 -9.12 -8.97
CA ALA A 170 7.56 -8.60 -8.86
C ALA A 170 7.99 -7.73 -10.05
N PHE A 171 7.62 -8.12 -11.28
CA PHE A 171 7.96 -7.33 -12.47
C PHE A 171 7.17 -6.01 -12.58
N LEU A 172 5.96 -5.97 -12.03
CA LEU A 172 5.11 -4.77 -12.04
C LEU A 172 5.65 -3.69 -11.10
N THR A 173 6.37 -4.09 -10.04
CA THR A 173 6.95 -3.16 -9.05
C THR A 173 7.88 -2.10 -9.66
N ILE A 174 8.47 -2.38 -10.83
CA ILE A 174 9.37 -1.48 -11.54
C ILE A 174 8.62 -0.26 -12.11
N SER A 175 7.36 -0.46 -12.51
CA SER A 175 6.59 0.54 -13.27
C SER A 175 5.31 1.00 -12.57
N GLN A 176 4.81 0.26 -11.59
CA GLN A 176 3.55 0.53 -10.91
C GLN A 176 3.75 0.71 -9.40
N PRO A 177 3.58 1.95 -8.89
CA PRO A 177 3.68 2.23 -7.45
C PRO A 177 2.74 1.37 -6.59
N ALA A 178 1.52 1.11 -7.07
CA ALA A 178 0.56 0.25 -6.37
C ALA A 178 1.03 -1.21 -6.27
N ALA A 179 1.67 -1.74 -7.32
CA ALA A 179 2.23 -3.10 -7.28
C ALA A 179 3.43 -3.19 -6.33
N LYS A 180 4.24 -2.13 -6.27
CA LYS A 180 5.33 -2.02 -5.30
C LYS A 180 4.79 -2.02 -3.86
N GLN A 181 3.74 -1.25 -3.60
CA GLN A 181 3.11 -1.23 -2.27
C GLN A 181 2.57 -2.61 -1.88
N LEU A 182 1.89 -3.31 -2.79
CA LEU A 182 1.41 -4.67 -2.54
C LEU A 182 2.56 -5.67 -2.28
N ASP A 183 3.64 -5.58 -3.06
CA ASP A 183 4.84 -6.41 -2.89
C ASP A 183 5.49 -6.18 -1.52
N ASP A 184 5.61 -4.92 -1.10
CA ASP A 184 6.13 -4.55 0.22
C ASP A 184 5.23 -5.06 1.36
N ASP A 185 3.90 -4.93 1.22
CA ASP A 185 2.93 -5.44 2.20
C ASP A 185 3.00 -6.97 2.34
N ILE A 186 3.10 -7.71 1.22
CA ILE A 186 3.27 -9.16 1.23
C ILE A 186 4.60 -9.55 1.90
N LYS A 187 5.69 -8.85 1.60
CA LYS A 187 6.99 -9.08 2.23
C LYS A 187 6.94 -8.85 3.74
N VAL A 188 6.26 -7.82 4.21
CA VAL A 188 6.07 -7.57 5.65
C VAL A 188 5.25 -8.69 6.28
N PHE A 189 4.13 -9.08 5.66
CA PHE A 189 3.27 -10.16 6.15
C PHE A 189 4.03 -11.50 6.27
N LEU A 190 4.83 -11.83 5.26
CA LEU A 190 5.66 -13.04 5.24
C LEU A 190 6.89 -12.93 6.16
N GLY A 191 7.12 -11.78 6.80
CA GLY A 191 8.25 -11.52 7.69
C GLY A 191 9.59 -11.33 6.96
N TRP A 192 9.56 -11.12 5.64
CA TRP A 192 10.74 -10.93 4.79
C TRP A 192 11.35 -9.54 4.95
N SER A 193 10.53 -8.54 5.28
CA SER A 193 10.98 -7.20 5.65
C SER A 193 10.59 -6.85 7.08
N ASN A 194 11.52 -6.24 7.80
CA ASN A 194 11.29 -5.62 9.11
C ASN A 194 11.09 -4.11 8.99
N ASP A 195 11.03 -3.58 7.77
CA ASP A 195 10.52 -2.24 7.58
C ASP A 195 9.04 -2.31 7.98
N LEU A 196 8.78 -2.09 9.26
CA LEU A 196 7.65 -1.31 9.66
C LEU A 196 7.73 -0.11 8.73
N LEU A 197 6.89 -0.11 7.69
CA LEU A 197 6.43 1.12 7.10
C LEU A 197 5.67 1.81 8.24
N ILE A 198 6.42 2.34 9.22
CA ILE A 198 6.07 3.56 9.90
C ILE A 198 5.96 4.50 8.72
N LYS A 199 4.73 4.62 8.21
CA LYS A 199 4.35 5.75 7.39
C LYS A 199 4.70 6.92 8.27
N GLN A 200 5.89 7.48 8.07
CA GLN A 200 6.07 8.88 8.40
C GLN A 200 4.89 9.59 7.73
N PRO A 201 4.19 10.48 8.45
CA PRO A 201 3.12 11.25 7.83
C PRO A 201 3.71 11.82 6.56
N ASP A 202 3.11 11.43 5.44
CA ASP A 202 3.61 11.75 4.12
C ASP A 202 3.89 13.27 4.10
N PRO A 203 5.14 13.71 3.84
CA PRO A 203 5.44 15.14 3.73
C PRO A 203 4.51 15.85 2.72
N ASP A 204 3.85 15.07 1.87
CA ASP A 204 2.81 15.47 0.94
C ASP A 204 1.40 15.70 1.56
N LEU A 205 1.23 15.72 2.89
CA LEU A 205 -0.04 16.04 3.56
C LEU A 205 -0.05 17.40 4.27
N ALA A 206 1.10 18.09 4.37
CA ALA A 206 1.20 19.38 5.06
C ALA A 206 0.27 20.46 4.46
N TRP A 207 0.02 20.38 3.15
CA TRP A 207 -0.87 21.29 2.41
C TRP A 207 -2.32 21.26 2.90
N ILE A 208 -2.77 20.22 3.60
CA ILE A 208 -4.14 20.13 4.12
C ILE A 208 -4.43 21.32 5.04
N ASN A 209 -3.43 21.76 5.81
CA ASN A 209 -3.53 22.93 6.69
C ASN A 209 -3.69 24.25 5.91
N ASP A 210 -3.32 24.27 4.63
CA ASP A 210 -3.44 25.46 3.78
C ASP A 210 -4.85 25.62 3.19
N ILE A 211 -5.73 24.61 3.27
CA ILE A 211 -7.10 24.66 2.68
C ILE A 211 -7.89 25.82 3.27
N THR A 212 -8.03 25.87 4.59
CA THR A 212 -8.74 26.97 5.26
C THR A 212 -7.96 28.28 5.11
N LYS A 213 -6.62 28.24 5.17
CA LYS A 213 -5.77 29.44 5.05
C LYS A 213 -5.97 30.17 3.72
N LEU A 214 -6.02 29.44 2.61
CA LEU A 214 -6.20 30.01 1.28
C LEU A 214 -7.65 30.42 1.01
N GLY A 215 -8.62 29.72 1.61
CA GLY A 215 -10.04 30.01 1.43
C GLY A 215 -10.59 31.15 2.29
N ASP A 216 -10.23 31.19 3.57
CA ASP A 216 -10.71 32.16 4.56
C ASP A 216 -9.64 33.21 4.88
N ARG A 217 -9.81 34.38 4.25
CA ARG A 217 -8.93 35.55 4.40
C ARG A 217 -9.47 36.54 5.44
N SER A 218 -10.28 36.08 6.40
CA SER A 218 -10.70 36.90 7.54
C SER A 218 -9.66 36.97 8.66
N ILE A 219 -8.68 36.05 8.67
CA ILE A 219 -7.72 35.86 9.79
C ILE A 219 -6.32 36.44 9.49
N GLU A 220 -5.92 36.64 8.23
CA GLU A 220 -4.60 37.19 7.87
C GLU A 220 -4.67 38.65 7.38
N GLN A 221 -3.69 39.46 7.80
CA GLN A 221 -3.39 40.73 7.15
C GLN A 221 -2.94 40.41 5.74
N ASP A 222 -3.76 40.84 4.78
CA ASP A 222 -3.58 40.63 3.36
C ASP A 222 -2.12 40.89 2.93
N GLU A 223 -1.33 39.84 2.65
CA GLU A 223 0.10 39.90 2.28
C GLU A 223 0.33 40.55 0.89
N GLY A 224 -0.43 41.59 0.54
CA GLY A 224 -0.33 42.29 -0.74
C GLY A 224 -0.77 41.46 -1.95
N LYS A 225 -1.35 40.26 -1.77
CA LYS A 225 -1.84 39.42 -2.86
C LYS A 225 -3.11 40.03 -3.47
N SER A 226 -3.15 40.12 -4.80
CA SER A 226 -4.37 40.53 -5.50
C SER A 226 -5.50 39.51 -5.27
N ASN A 227 -6.75 39.97 -5.30
CA ASN A 227 -7.91 39.08 -5.20
C ASN A 227 -7.92 37.99 -6.28
N TYR A 228 -7.37 38.29 -7.45
CA TYR A 228 -7.21 37.32 -8.54
C TYR A 228 -6.25 36.19 -8.17
N GLN A 229 -5.08 36.54 -7.63
CA GLN A 229 -4.09 35.56 -7.17
C GLN A 229 -4.65 34.68 -6.06
N ALA A 230 -5.33 35.29 -5.09
CA ALA A 230 -5.93 34.55 -3.97
C ALA A 230 -7.04 33.58 -4.41
N GLY A 231 -7.89 34.00 -5.36
CA GLY A 231 -8.90 33.11 -5.95
C GLY A 231 -8.26 31.92 -6.67
N THR A 232 -7.21 32.19 -7.47
CA THR A 232 -6.47 31.14 -8.20
C THR A 232 -5.81 30.13 -7.25
N ASP A 233 -5.13 30.62 -6.20
CA ASP A 233 -4.49 29.75 -5.20
C ASP A 233 -5.54 28.85 -4.51
N PHE A 234 -6.72 29.41 -4.20
CA PHE A 234 -7.81 28.66 -3.57
C PHE A 234 -8.46 27.63 -4.52
N GLU A 235 -8.67 27.98 -5.79
CA GLU A 235 -9.14 27.02 -6.79
C GLU A 235 -8.19 25.82 -6.91
N ILE A 236 -6.88 26.06 -6.94
CA ILE A 236 -5.86 25.01 -7.03
C ILE A 236 -5.96 24.05 -5.83
N ILE A 237 -6.06 24.58 -4.60
CA ILE A 237 -6.13 23.72 -3.42
C ILE A 237 -7.49 23.02 -3.28
N ALA A 238 -8.59 23.63 -3.74
CA ALA A 238 -9.90 22.98 -3.80
C ALA A 238 -9.89 21.81 -4.81
N ARG A 239 -9.23 21.97 -5.97
CA ARG A 239 -9.00 20.88 -6.93
C ARG A 239 -8.20 19.75 -6.30
N ARG A 240 -7.08 20.06 -5.65
CA ARG A 240 -6.26 19.07 -4.93
C ARG A 240 -7.07 18.35 -3.85
N SER A 241 -7.94 19.06 -3.14
CA SER A 241 -8.81 18.51 -2.10
C SER A 241 -9.79 17.47 -2.65
N LEU A 242 -10.52 17.80 -3.73
CA LEU A 242 -11.50 16.88 -4.32
C LEU A 242 -10.82 15.68 -5.00
N ASP A 243 -9.70 15.88 -5.68
CA ASP A 243 -8.89 14.80 -6.23
C ASP A 243 -8.39 13.86 -5.13
N PHE A 244 -7.82 14.43 -4.05
CA PHE A 244 -7.39 13.66 -2.89
C PHE A 244 -8.54 12.87 -2.26
N LEU A 245 -9.75 13.44 -2.16
CA LEU A 245 -10.94 12.74 -1.67
C LEU A 245 -11.35 11.55 -2.55
N GLY A 246 -10.91 11.51 -3.82
CA GLY A 246 -11.11 10.41 -4.76
C GLY A 246 -12.04 10.76 -5.92
N PHE A 247 -12.39 12.03 -6.11
CA PHE A 247 -13.08 12.47 -7.31
C PHE A 247 -12.11 12.50 -8.49
N LYS A 248 -12.61 12.20 -9.70
CA LYS A 248 -11.84 12.44 -10.92
C LYS A 248 -12.02 13.90 -11.34
N VAL A 249 -11.05 14.75 -11.04
CA VAL A 249 -11.06 16.17 -11.44
C VAL A 249 -10.63 16.31 -12.91
N GLU A 250 -11.44 17.00 -13.71
CA GLU A 250 -11.17 17.17 -15.14
C GLU A 250 -10.25 18.39 -15.38
N GLU A 251 -9.14 18.18 -16.08
CA GLU A 251 -8.13 19.22 -16.36
C GLU A 251 -8.56 20.25 -17.41
N ASN A 252 -9.57 19.91 -18.23
CA ASN A 252 -10.07 20.79 -19.29
C ASN A 252 -10.90 21.97 -18.76
N TYR A 253 -11.17 21.99 -17.45
CA TYR A 253 -11.87 23.06 -16.75
C TYR A 253 -10.90 23.70 -15.77
N LYS A 254 -10.41 24.90 -16.12
CA LYS A 254 -9.55 25.75 -15.29
C LYS A 254 -10.21 27.13 -15.25
N GLY A 255 -10.29 27.71 -14.05
CA GLY A 255 -10.89 29.02 -13.82
C GLY A 255 -10.26 30.14 -14.64
N GLY A 256 -10.96 31.28 -14.68
CA GLY A 256 -10.64 32.43 -15.53
C GLY A 256 -11.91 33.12 -16.04
N ALA A 257 -11.77 34.20 -16.82
CA ALA A 257 -12.94 34.95 -17.32
C ALA A 257 -13.89 34.06 -18.16
N GLY A 258 -15.00 33.63 -17.54
CA GLY A 258 -15.99 32.76 -18.18
C GLY A 258 -15.65 31.26 -18.18
N GLY A 259 -14.57 30.86 -17.52
CA GLY A 259 -14.20 29.47 -17.26
C GLY A 259 -15.01 28.87 -16.10
N LEU A 260 -15.08 27.54 -16.06
CA LEU A 260 -15.65 26.82 -14.93
C LEU A 260 -14.50 26.46 -13.97
N ASP A 261 -14.62 26.86 -12.71
CA ASP A 261 -13.55 26.69 -11.71
C ASP A 261 -13.15 25.22 -11.57
N LEU A 262 -14.15 24.33 -11.44
CA LEU A 262 -13.90 22.92 -11.18
C LEU A 262 -15.06 22.04 -11.63
N PHE A 263 -14.71 20.94 -12.31
CA PHE A 263 -15.62 19.86 -12.64
C PHE A 263 -14.99 18.51 -12.32
N CYS A 264 -15.74 17.65 -11.62
CA CYS A 264 -15.42 16.25 -11.45
C CYS A 264 -16.39 15.38 -12.26
N SER A 265 -15.87 14.42 -13.01
CA SER A 265 -16.69 13.52 -13.82
C SER A 265 -17.11 12.24 -13.09
N GLN A 266 -16.33 11.83 -12.08
CA GLN A 266 -16.53 10.59 -11.31
C GLN A 266 -16.30 10.82 -9.82
N PRO A 267 -16.93 10.02 -8.93
CA PRO A 267 -17.84 8.90 -9.24
C PRO A 267 -19.26 9.34 -9.68
N TYR A 268 -19.55 10.63 -9.57
CA TYR A 268 -20.70 11.29 -10.18
C TYR A 268 -20.30 12.69 -10.62
N PRO A 269 -21.03 13.30 -11.56
CA PRO A 269 -20.76 14.66 -11.99
C PRO A 269 -20.95 15.63 -10.81
N LEU A 270 -19.89 16.39 -10.49
CA LEU A 270 -19.87 17.44 -9.49
C LEU A 270 -19.28 18.69 -10.14
N VAL A 271 -20.01 19.80 -10.07
CA VAL A 271 -19.59 21.09 -10.60
C VAL A 271 -19.47 22.08 -9.46
N CYS A 272 -18.32 22.75 -9.37
CA CYS A 272 -18.02 23.61 -8.24
C CYS A 272 -17.69 25.04 -8.66
N GLU A 273 -18.08 25.97 -7.80
CA GLU A 273 -17.62 27.36 -7.77
C GLU A 273 -16.79 27.57 -6.49
N CYS A 274 -15.61 28.16 -6.62
CA CYS A 274 -14.70 28.40 -5.50
C CYS A 274 -14.60 29.89 -5.20
N LYS A 275 -14.94 30.31 -3.98
CA LYS A 275 -14.81 31.71 -3.56
C LYS A 275 -13.84 31.83 -2.40
N ALA A 276 -12.72 32.52 -2.60
CA ALA A 276 -11.81 32.93 -1.54
C ALA A 276 -12.17 34.33 -1.02
N GLY A 277 -11.94 34.60 0.27
CA GLY A 277 -12.16 35.93 0.85
C GLY A 277 -12.69 35.91 2.28
N LYS A 278 -13.53 36.88 2.64
CA LYS A 278 -14.16 36.97 3.97
C LYS A 278 -15.55 36.32 4.03
N SER A 279 -16.19 36.16 2.87
CA SER A 279 -17.57 35.67 2.73
C SER A 279 -17.86 35.27 1.29
N ILE A 280 -18.85 34.41 1.09
CA ILE A 280 -19.35 34.04 -0.23
C ILE A 280 -20.32 35.13 -0.74
N PRO A 281 -20.09 35.73 -1.93
CA PRO A 281 -21.01 36.70 -2.51
C PRO A 281 -22.35 36.08 -2.94
N ASP A 282 -23.47 36.79 -2.77
CA ASP A 282 -24.80 36.33 -3.18
C ASP A 282 -24.88 35.90 -4.66
N ARG A 283 -24.13 36.60 -5.54
CA ARG A 283 -24.04 36.31 -6.98
C ARG A 283 -23.38 34.97 -7.34
N ALA A 284 -22.75 34.28 -6.38
CA ALA A 284 -22.05 33.03 -6.64
C ALA A 284 -22.97 31.93 -7.19
N VAL A 285 -24.24 31.92 -6.76
CA VAL A 285 -25.27 31.01 -7.27
C VAL A 285 -25.54 31.26 -8.76
N GLU A 286 -25.80 32.51 -9.13
CA GLU A 286 -26.08 32.91 -10.51
C GLU A 286 -24.87 32.68 -11.43
N GLU A 287 -23.67 32.90 -10.90
CA GLU A 287 -22.41 32.67 -11.60
C GLU A 287 -22.22 31.19 -11.94
N LEU A 288 -22.37 30.30 -10.95
CA LEU A 288 -22.27 28.85 -11.12
C LEU A 288 -23.34 28.31 -12.08
N ASP A 289 -24.59 28.79 -11.98
CA ASP A 289 -25.67 28.41 -12.91
C ASP A 289 -25.34 28.82 -14.35
N ARG A 290 -24.94 30.08 -14.55
CA ARG A 290 -24.66 30.62 -15.89
C ARG A 290 -23.47 29.93 -16.54
N ILE A 291 -22.37 29.76 -15.79
CA ILE A 291 -21.13 29.16 -16.30
C ILE A 291 -21.30 27.66 -16.48
N GLY A 292 -21.87 26.98 -15.49
CA GLY A 292 -22.10 25.54 -15.54
C GLY A 292 -23.00 25.12 -16.71
N ARG A 293 -24.11 25.84 -16.96
CA ARG A 293 -24.98 25.58 -18.12
C ARG A 293 -24.28 25.81 -19.46
N ARG A 294 -23.40 26.80 -19.54
CA ARG A 294 -22.64 27.09 -20.76
C ARG A 294 -21.70 25.94 -21.12
N HIS A 295 -20.99 25.40 -20.14
CA HIS A 295 -19.97 24.38 -20.36
C HIS A 295 -20.53 22.96 -20.39
N LEU A 296 -21.44 22.62 -19.49
CA LEU A 296 -21.97 21.26 -19.34
C LEU A 296 -23.33 21.06 -20.03
N LYS A 297 -23.98 22.14 -20.51
CA LYS A 297 -25.28 22.09 -21.20
C LYS A 297 -26.31 21.29 -20.38
N GLU A 298 -26.94 20.29 -21.00
CA GLU A 298 -27.96 19.45 -20.36
C GLU A 298 -27.39 18.60 -19.21
N ASN A 299 -26.09 18.27 -19.24
CA ASN A 299 -25.42 17.51 -18.19
C ASN A 299 -25.30 18.32 -16.88
N TYR A 300 -25.38 19.65 -16.95
CA TYR A 300 -25.34 20.51 -15.76
C TYR A 300 -26.46 20.17 -14.76
N LEU A 301 -27.67 19.90 -15.26
CA LEU A 301 -28.82 19.62 -14.40
C LEU A 301 -28.72 18.26 -13.70
N GLN A 302 -27.89 17.35 -14.23
CA GLN A 302 -27.62 16.03 -13.65
C GLN A 302 -26.45 16.07 -12.66
N ALA A 303 -25.65 17.14 -12.69
CA ALA A 303 -24.52 17.33 -11.79
C ALA A 303 -24.97 17.79 -10.41
N VAL A 304 -24.26 17.29 -9.38
CA VAL A 304 -24.27 17.94 -8.07
C VAL A 304 -23.59 19.29 -8.23
N ARG A 305 -24.18 20.33 -7.65
CA ARG A 305 -23.73 21.71 -7.77
C ARG A 305 -23.29 22.20 -6.40
N LEU A 306 -22.05 22.64 -6.28
CA LEU A 306 -21.43 22.95 -5.00
C LEU A 306 -20.73 24.31 -5.05
N ILE A 307 -20.95 25.13 -4.03
CA ILE A 307 -20.15 26.34 -3.77
C ILE A 307 -19.26 26.06 -2.56
N ILE A 308 -17.96 26.29 -2.72
CA ILE A 308 -16.97 26.16 -1.64
C ILE A 308 -16.46 27.56 -1.31
N GLY A 309 -16.58 27.97 -0.04
CA GLY A 309 -16.05 29.28 0.35
C GLY A 309 -16.12 29.58 1.85
N PRO A 310 -15.61 30.74 2.27
CA PRO A 310 -15.42 31.09 3.67
C PRO A 310 -16.64 31.73 4.30
N GLY A 311 -16.60 31.82 5.64
CA GLY A 311 -17.63 32.48 6.44
C GLY A 311 -18.99 31.77 6.40
N LYS A 312 -19.97 32.41 7.05
CA LYS A 312 -21.37 31.94 7.08
C LYS A 312 -22.12 32.53 5.88
N PRO A 313 -22.82 31.73 5.07
CA PRO A 313 -23.65 32.23 3.99
C PRO A 313 -24.73 33.21 4.49
N THR A 314 -24.98 34.28 3.72
CA THR A 314 -26.07 35.23 3.99
C THR A 314 -27.43 34.52 3.86
N LYS A 315 -28.49 35.13 4.39
CA LYS A 315 -29.86 34.60 4.24
C LYS A 315 -30.24 34.49 2.76
N ASN A 316 -29.98 35.53 1.98
CA ASN A 316 -30.30 35.57 0.55
C ASN A 316 -29.54 34.49 -0.23
N LEU A 317 -28.24 34.32 0.04
CA LEU A 317 -27.42 33.29 -0.61
C LEU A 317 -27.97 31.88 -0.34
N LYS A 318 -28.42 31.60 0.89
CA LYS A 318 -29.05 30.31 1.24
C LYS A 318 -30.34 30.08 0.47
N GLU A 319 -31.23 31.07 0.46
CA GLU A 319 -32.50 30.99 -0.27
C GLU A 319 -32.26 30.77 -1.77
N SER A 320 -31.34 31.51 -2.38
CA SER A 320 -30.96 31.33 -3.78
C SER A 320 -30.37 29.95 -4.06
N ALA A 321 -29.55 29.42 -3.17
CA ALA A 321 -28.95 28.10 -3.30
C ALA A 321 -29.99 26.97 -3.15
N GLU A 322 -30.95 27.10 -2.25
CA GLU A 322 -32.07 26.17 -2.12
C GLU A 322 -32.93 26.13 -3.39
N ILE A 323 -33.32 27.31 -3.91
CA ILE A 323 -34.12 27.43 -5.15
C ILE A 323 -33.36 26.81 -6.33
N SER A 324 -32.07 27.08 -6.43
CA SER A 324 -31.24 26.64 -7.55
C SER A 324 -30.73 25.21 -7.38
N LYS A 325 -31.03 24.55 -6.25
CA LYS A 325 -30.54 23.21 -5.89
C LYS A 325 -29.01 23.11 -5.87
N ILE A 326 -28.39 24.06 -5.21
CA ILE A 326 -26.93 24.18 -5.05
C ILE A 326 -26.59 24.00 -3.57
N SER A 327 -25.58 23.18 -3.28
CA SER A 327 -25.02 23.01 -1.95
C SER A 327 -23.97 24.07 -1.67
N ILE A 328 -23.84 24.50 -0.42
CA ILE A 328 -22.80 25.43 0.04
C ILE A 328 -22.04 24.79 1.20
N ILE A 329 -20.73 24.63 1.06
CA ILE A 329 -19.84 24.11 2.10
C ILE A 329 -18.80 25.15 2.51
N ASN A 330 -18.55 25.25 3.81
CA ASN A 330 -17.48 26.07 4.34
C ASN A 330 -16.11 25.40 4.14
N VAL A 331 -15.08 26.22 3.89
CA VAL A 331 -13.70 25.73 3.69
C VAL A 331 -13.15 24.91 4.87
N MET A 332 -13.52 25.24 6.11
CA MET A 332 -13.14 24.46 7.28
C MET A 332 -13.77 23.06 7.24
N THR A 333 -15.00 22.94 6.76
CA THR A 333 -15.69 21.67 6.64
C THR A 333 -15.07 20.80 5.55
N LEU A 334 -14.68 21.41 4.42
CA LEU A 334 -13.91 20.71 3.39
C LEU A 334 -12.57 20.21 3.95
N GLN A 335 -11.83 21.05 4.68
CA GLN A 335 -10.58 20.66 5.31
C GLN A 335 -10.77 19.46 6.25
N LYS A 336 -11.77 19.49 7.14
CA LYS A 336 -12.08 18.36 8.04
C LYS A 336 -12.33 17.05 7.29
N LEU A 337 -13.02 17.11 6.14
CA LEU A 337 -13.27 15.93 5.32
C LEU A 337 -11.97 15.37 4.72
N VAL A 338 -11.07 16.26 4.28
CA VAL A 338 -9.73 15.90 3.76
C VAL A 338 -8.85 15.34 4.88
N GLU A 339 -8.86 15.94 6.06
CA GLU A 339 -8.17 15.45 7.27
C GLU A 339 -8.65 14.05 7.66
N LEU A 340 -9.96 13.79 7.63
CA LEU A 340 -10.52 12.47 7.89
C LEU A 340 -9.94 11.41 6.94
N LYS A 341 -9.86 11.72 5.63
CA LYS A 341 -9.26 10.81 4.64
C LYS A 341 -7.77 10.60 4.87
N ALA A 342 -7.04 11.66 5.20
CA ALA A 342 -5.62 11.60 5.46
C ALA A 342 -5.32 10.73 6.69
N LYS A 343 -6.12 10.89 7.75
CA LYS A 343 -6.04 10.09 8.97
C LYS A 343 -6.43 8.64 8.74
N TYR A 344 -7.48 8.40 7.96
CA TYR A 344 -8.02 7.07 7.69
C TYR A 344 -8.20 6.84 6.19
N PRO A 345 -7.16 6.32 5.49
CA PRO A 345 -7.26 5.98 4.08
C PRO A 345 -8.42 5.00 3.84
N GLY A 346 -9.36 5.38 2.97
CA GLY A 346 -10.57 4.59 2.69
C GLY A 346 -11.80 4.97 3.51
N ALA A 347 -11.72 5.92 4.45
CA ALA A 347 -12.87 6.38 5.25
C ALA A 347 -13.91 7.20 4.46
N ILE A 348 -13.60 7.61 3.23
CA ILE A 348 -14.50 8.42 2.41
C ILE A 348 -15.19 7.54 1.36
N ASN A 349 -16.48 7.30 1.57
CA ASN A 349 -17.38 6.73 0.57
C ASN A 349 -18.09 7.87 -0.19
N LEU A 350 -17.57 8.20 -1.37
CA LEU A 350 -18.09 9.32 -2.15
C LEU A 350 -19.56 9.11 -2.60
N VAL A 351 -19.98 7.86 -2.88
CA VAL A 351 -21.36 7.55 -3.28
C VAL A 351 -22.34 7.87 -2.16
N GLU A 352 -21.95 7.54 -0.93
CA GLU A 352 -22.72 7.89 0.26
C GLU A 352 -22.66 9.39 0.54
N LEU A 353 -21.47 10.00 0.47
CA LEU A 353 -21.28 11.44 0.67
C LEU A 353 -22.23 12.28 -0.20
N LYS A 354 -22.56 11.81 -1.42
CA LYS A 354 -23.53 12.45 -2.31
C LYS A 354 -24.87 12.74 -1.63
N GLN A 355 -25.32 11.88 -0.72
CA GLN A 355 -26.59 12.03 0.00
C GLN A 355 -26.58 13.22 0.97
N TYR A 356 -25.39 13.65 1.39
CA TYR A 356 -25.18 14.78 2.30
C TYR A 356 -24.99 16.12 1.55
N LEU A 357 -24.89 16.08 0.21
CA LEU A 357 -24.81 17.26 -0.66
C LEU A 357 -26.21 17.77 -1.01
N GLU A 358 -26.98 18.12 0.03
CA GLU A 358 -28.34 18.68 -0.10
C GLU A 358 -28.30 20.17 -0.51
N PRO A 359 -29.37 20.71 -1.12
CA PRO A 359 -29.46 22.15 -1.40
C PRO A 359 -29.33 23.02 -0.14
N GLY A 360 -28.65 24.17 -0.26
CA GLY A 360 -28.41 25.08 0.86
C GLY A 360 -27.08 24.82 1.58
N GLN A 361 -26.95 25.32 2.81
CA GLN A 361 -25.72 25.17 3.61
C GLN A 361 -25.63 23.75 4.20
N ILE A 362 -24.55 23.03 3.91
CA ILE A 362 -24.42 21.60 4.24
C ILE A 362 -23.39 21.26 5.33
N ASP A 363 -22.81 22.26 5.99
CA ASP A 363 -21.74 22.03 6.98
C ASP A 363 -22.13 21.04 8.09
N TYR A 364 -23.37 21.12 8.58
CA TYR A 364 -23.88 20.21 9.60
C TYR A 364 -24.06 18.79 9.07
N LYS A 365 -24.54 18.64 7.82
CA LYS A 365 -24.68 17.34 7.15
C LYS A 365 -23.34 16.66 6.93
N ILE A 366 -22.35 17.41 6.47
CA ILE A 366 -21.00 16.87 6.32
C ILE A 366 -20.39 16.55 7.68
N GLY A 367 -20.69 17.31 8.73
CA GLY A 367 -20.39 16.96 10.11
C GLY A 367 -20.99 15.61 10.52
N GLU A 368 -22.30 15.40 10.28
CA GLU A 368 -22.98 14.11 10.53
C GLU A 368 -22.30 12.94 9.79
N TYR A 369 -21.88 13.15 8.54
CA TYR A 369 -21.15 12.16 7.76
C TYR A 369 -19.78 11.83 8.39
N ILE A 370 -19.01 12.85 8.78
CA ILE A 370 -17.70 12.70 9.42
C ILE A 370 -17.84 11.94 10.74
N ASP A 371 -18.77 12.35 11.61
CA ASP A 371 -19.02 11.73 12.90
C ASP A 371 -19.41 10.26 12.75
N LYS A 372 -20.25 9.96 11.75
CA LYS A 372 -20.62 8.59 11.40
C LYS A 372 -19.39 7.75 11.01
N ALA A 373 -18.58 8.24 10.08
CA ALA A 373 -17.39 7.55 9.60
C ALA A 373 -16.39 7.29 10.74
N GLU A 374 -16.16 8.28 11.61
CA GLU A 374 -15.32 8.09 12.79
C GLU A 374 -15.89 7.06 13.78
N GLY A 375 -17.20 7.09 14.02
CA GLY A 375 -17.89 6.12 14.89
C GLY A 375 -17.72 4.70 14.36
N GLU A 376 -17.87 4.51 13.05
CA GLU A 376 -17.68 3.24 12.38
C GLU A 376 -16.24 2.71 12.51
N ILE A 377 -15.24 3.57 12.37
CA ILE A 377 -13.81 3.23 12.54
C ILE A 377 -13.50 2.86 14.00
N LYS A 378 -14.01 3.65 14.96
CA LYS A 378 -13.87 3.38 16.40
C LYS A 378 -14.47 2.03 16.76
N LEU A 379 -15.66 1.72 16.25
CA LEU A 379 -16.31 0.43 16.44
C LEU A 379 -15.47 -0.73 15.90
N ARG A 380 -14.92 -0.60 14.70
CA ARG A 380 -14.09 -1.64 14.06
C ARG A 380 -12.79 -1.87 14.84
N SER A 381 -12.11 -0.78 15.22
CA SER A 381 -10.92 -0.86 16.08
C SER A 381 -11.23 -1.56 17.40
N HIS A 382 -12.35 -1.21 18.04
CA HIS A 382 -12.80 -1.84 19.28
C HIS A 382 -13.03 -3.35 19.12
N ILE A 383 -13.69 -3.78 18.05
CA ILE A 383 -13.94 -5.21 17.77
C ILE A 383 -12.64 -5.96 17.53
N ILE A 384 -11.67 -5.36 16.82
CA ILE A 384 -10.34 -5.97 16.62
C ILE A 384 -9.64 -6.17 17.97
N GLN A 385 -9.62 -5.14 18.82
CA GLN A 385 -9.03 -5.22 20.16
C GLN A 385 -9.75 -6.24 21.04
N LEU A 386 -11.08 -6.31 20.95
CA LEU A 386 -11.87 -7.31 21.66
C LEU A 386 -11.44 -8.73 21.28
N VAL A 387 -11.32 -9.03 19.98
CA VAL A 387 -10.87 -10.36 19.52
C VAL A 387 -9.48 -10.66 20.05
N LYS A 388 -8.53 -9.73 19.91
CA LYS A 388 -7.16 -9.86 20.43
C LYS A 388 -7.14 -10.19 21.92
N ASN A 389 -7.75 -9.32 22.73
CA ASN A 389 -7.77 -9.43 24.19
C ASN A 389 -8.51 -10.70 24.65
N TYR A 390 -9.60 -11.07 23.98
CA TYR A 390 -10.35 -12.27 24.31
C TYR A 390 -9.51 -13.54 24.11
N LEU A 391 -8.79 -13.63 22.99
CA LEU A 391 -7.93 -14.78 22.67
C LEU A 391 -6.73 -14.86 23.62
N GLU A 392 -6.08 -13.74 23.89
CA GLU A 392 -4.93 -13.66 24.80
C GLU A 392 -5.33 -14.07 26.23
N ASN A 393 -6.46 -13.56 26.73
CA ASN A 393 -6.92 -13.84 28.09
C ASN A 393 -7.46 -15.27 28.28
N SER A 394 -8.03 -15.87 27.22
CA SER A 394 -8.60 -17.23 27.29
C SER A 394 -7.63 -18.34 26.88
N GLY A 395 -6.51 -17.99 26.22
CA GLY A 395 -5.52 -18.96 25.73
C GLY A 395 -6.00 -19.79 24.53
N ILE A 396 -7.09 -19.41 23.87
CA ILE A 396 -7.62 -20.10 22.69
C ILE A 396 -7.11 -19.47 21.39
N LYS A 397 -7.07 -20.25 20.30
CA LYS A 397 -6.56 -19.79 19.00
C LYS A 397 -7.57 -19.00 18.16
N SER A 398 -8.87 -19.20 18.40
CA SER A 398 -9.97 -18.52 17.70
C SER A 398 -11.24 -18.55 18.53
N ALA A 399 -12.14 -17.59 18.33
CA ALA A 399 -13.39 -17.43 19.07
C ALA A 399 -14.60 -17.35 18.14
N GLY A 400 -15.75 -17.87 18.59
CA GLY A 400 -17.02 -17.78 17.86
C GLY A 400 -17.75 -16.45 18.12
N VAL A 401 -18.72 -16.12 17.28
CA VAL A 401 -19.45 -14.83 17.32
C VAL A 401 -20.14 -14.60 18.66
N GLU A 402 -20.88 -15.58 19.19
CA GLU A 402 -21.64 -15.42 20.43
C GLU A 402 -20.73 -15.13 21.64
N ALA A 403 -19.58 -15.80 21.72
CA ALA A 403 -18.62 -15.59 22.79
C ALA A 403 -18.02 -14.18 22.73
N LEU A 404 -17.68 -13.71 21.53
CA LEU A 404 -17.21 -12.35 21.31
C LEU A 404 -18.32 -11.33 21.62
N HIS A 405 -19.56 -11.58 21.21
CA HIS A 405 -20.69 -10.70 21.49
C HIS A 405 -20.99 -10.59 22.98
N GLY A 406 -20.88 -11.69 23.73
CA GLY A 406 -20.96 -11.67 25.20
C GLY A 406 -19.84 -10.83 25.84
N ALA A 407 -18.59 -11.02 25.38
CA ALA A 407 -17.45 -10.26 25.87
C ALA A 407 -17.53 -8.76 25.50
N TYR A 408 -18.15 -8.44 24.37
CA TYR A 408 -18.32 -7.07 23.87
C TYR A 408 -19.07 -6.20 24.87
N PHE A 409 -20.16 -6.66 25.46
CA PHE A 409 -20.90 -5.88 26.45
C PHE A 409 -20.11 -5.60 27.73
N GLY A 410 -19.21 -6.51 28.12
CA GLY A 410 -18.30 -6.30 29.24
C GLY A 410 -17.10 -5.39 28.94
N SER A 411 -16.90 -5.01 27.67
CA SER A 411 -15.72 -4.28 27.21
C SER A 411 -15.90 -2.76 27.11
N HIS A 412 -17.02 -2.21 27.59
CA HIS A 412 -17.40 -0.80 27.43
C HIS A 412 -17.39 -0.34 25.95
N PRO A 413 -18.26 -0.92 25.12
CA PRO A 413 -18.24 -0.69 23.68
C PRO A 413 -18.69 0.73 23.31
N PRO A 414 -18.24 1.27 22.15
CA PRO A 414 -18.60 2.62 21.70
C PRO A 414 -20.10 2.76 21.35
N GLN A 415 -20.76 1.66 20.97
CA GLN A 415 -22.19 1.61 20.69
C GLN A 415 -22.72 0.18 20.89
N PRO A 416 -24.01 -0.03 21.17
CA PRO A 416 -24.59 -1.36 21.17
C PRO A 416 -24.73 -1.91 19.75
N ILE A 417 -24.48 -3.20 19.56
CA ILE A 417 -24.69 -3.91 18.28
C ILE A 417 -25.38 -5.26 18.52
N LYS A 418 -26.10 -5.76 17.52
CA LYS A 418 -26.68 -7.11 17.54
C LYS A 418 -25.63 -8.16 17.19
N THR A 419 -25.88 -9.42 17.56
CA THR A 419 -24.98 -10.54 17.25
C THR A 419 -24.78 -10.70 15.73
N ALA A 420 -25.85 -10.53 14.94
CA ALA A 420 -25.76 -10.56 13.48
C ALA A 420 -24.92 -9.40 12.91
N GLU A 421 -25.06 -8.19 13.46
CA GLU A 421 -24.24 -7.03 13.05
C GLU A 421 -22.76 -7.25 13.41
N MET A 422 -22.49 -7.83 14.58
CA MET A 422 -21.13 -8.24 14.94
C MET A 422 -20.57 -9.26 13.96
N HIS A 423 -21.37 -10.26 13.56
CA HIS A 423 -20.93 -11.24 12.55
C HIS A 423 -20.55 -10.57 11.24
N GLU A 424 -21.39 -9.70 10.69
CA GLU A 424 -21.08 -8.98 9.45
C GLU A 424 -19.80 -8.13 9.56
N ILE A 425 -19.58 -7.45 10.69
CA ILE A 425 -18.33 -6.70 10.91
C ILE A 425 -17.13 -7.65 11.01
N LEU A 426 -17.25 -8.79 11.69
CA LEU A 426 -16.18 -9.79 11.76
C LEU A 426 -15.86 -10.36 10.37
N ILE A 427 -16.88 -10.56 9.52
CA ILE A 427 -16.70 -10.92 8.11
C ILE A 427 -15.95 -9.82 7.36
N GLU A 428 -16.41 -8.57 7.45
CA GLU A 428 -15.77 -7.39 6.83
C GLU A 428 -14.28 -7.34 7.20
N LEU A 429 -13.97 -7.42 8.50
CA LEU A 429 -12.62 -7.35 9.07
C LEU A 429 -11.74 -8.57 8.76
N SER A 430 -12.36 -9.70 8.43
CA SER A 430 -11.67 -10.93 8.02
C SER A 430 -11.51 -11.08 6.51
N SER A 431 -12.10 -10.15 5.74
CA SER A 431 -12.01 -10.19 4.29
C SER A 431 -10.58 -9.94 3.81
N PRO A 432 -10.18 -10.48 2.65
CA PRO A 432 -8.87 -10.18 2.06
C PRO A 432 -8.64 -8.70 1.76
N LEU A 433 -9.70 -7.88 1.71
CA LEU A 433 -9.62 -6.44 1.44
C LEU A 433 -9.19 -5.63 2.68
N THR A 434 -9.52 -6.09 3.89
CA THR A 434 -9.20 -5.38 5.14
C THR A 434 -8.12 -6.12 5.94
N GLY A 435 -8.25 -7.43 6.11
CA GLY A 435 -7.22 -8.32 6.68
C GLY A 435 -6.80 -7.98 8.10
N TYR A 436 -7.69 -7.50 8.96
CA TYR A 436 -7.40 -7.24 10.38
C TYR A 436 -7.59 -8.49 11.24
N LEU A 437 -8.53 -9.34 10.83
CA LEU A 437 -8.85 -10.62 11.46
C LEU A 437 -8.69 -11.75 10.43
N GLY A 438 -8.57 -12.98 10.91
CA GLY A 438 -8.73 -14.18 10.11
C GLY A 438 -10.03 -14.90 10.45
N ARG A 439 -10.52 -15.70 9.51
CA ARG A 439 -11.77 -16.47 9.66
C ARG A 439 -11.54 -17.94 9.34
N ILE A 440 -12.03 -18.80 10.23
CA ILE A 440 -12.23 -20.23 10.00
C ILE A 440 -13.72 -20.39 9.70
N LYS A 441 -14.05 -20.67 8.44
CA LYS A 441 -15.43 -20.78 7.98
C LYS A 441 -16.11 -22.01 8.57
N GLY A 442 -17.25 -21.80 9.20
CA GLY A 442 -18.13 -22.85 9.72
C GLY A 442 -19.10 -23.41 8.67
N SER A 443 -19.94 -24.35 9.11
CA SER A 443 -21.09 -24.83 8.31
C SER A 443 -22.21 -23.80 8.22
N ASP A 444 -22.28 -22.90 9.19
CA ASP A 444 -23.20 -21.78 9.30
C ASP A 444 -22.48 -20.58 9.94
N TRP A 445 -23.18 -19.44 10.05
CA TRP A 445 -22.59 -18.23 10.62
C TRP A 445 -22.28 -18.36 12.12
N ASN A 446 -23.01 -19.20 12.87
CA ASN A 446 -22.79 -19.46 14.29
C ASN A 446 -21.50 -20.27 14.56
N SER A 447 -21.11 -21.11 13.60
CA SER A 447 -19.91 -21.94 13.66
C SER A 447 -18.67 -21.27 13.07
N ASP A 448 -18.79 -20.05 12.53
CA ASP A 448 -17.64 -19.25 12.15
C ASP A 448 -16.78 -18.91 13.37
N ARG A 449 -15.46 -18.99 13.18
CA ARG A 449 -14.50 -18.59 14.22
C ARG A 449 -13.53 -17.55 13.68
N PHE A 450 -13.19 -16.59 14.52
CA PHE A 450 -12.32 -15.48 14.16
C PHE A 450 -11.07 -15.47 15.02
N TYR A 451 -9.96 -15.01 14.43
CA TYR A 451 -8.69 -14.87 15.10
C TYR A 451 -8.02 -13.55 14.73
N PHE A 452 -7.16 -13.04 15.61
CA PHE A 452 -6.48 -11.77 15.41
C PHE A 452 -5.33 -11.91 14.40
N LEU A 453 -5.15 -10.91 13.52
CA LEU A 453 -3.99 -10.80 12.63
C LEU A 453 -3.18 -9.54 12.89
N ARG A 454 -3.84 -8.37 12.93
CA ARG A 454 -3.19 -7.07 13.12
C ARG A 454 -4.15 -6.01 13.64
N ASP A 455 -3.59 -4.97 14.25
CA ASP A 455 -4.34 -3.83 14.76
C ASP A 455 -4.79 -2.89 13.63
N LEU A 456 -5.93 -2.21 13.82
CA LEU A 456 -6.34 -1.06 13.00
C LEU A 456 -5.76 0.20 13.66
N PRO A 457 -4.79 0.89 13.02
CA PRO A 457 -4.19 2.08 13.61
C PRO A 457 -5.23 3.21 13.67
N THR A 458 -5.50 3.71 14.88
CA THR A 458 -6.45 4.80 15.12
C THR A 458 -5.79 6.14 15.49
N ASN A 459 -4.47 6.15 15.64
CA ASN A 459 -3.68 7.27 16.17
C ASN A 459 -2.88 7.97 15.09
#